data_AF-A0A523MU57-F1
#
_entry.id   AF-A0A523MU57-F1
#
_cell.length_a   1.000
_cell.length_b   1.000
_cell.length_c   1.000
_cell.angle_alpha   90.00
_cell.angle_beta   90.00
_cell.angle_gamma   90.00
#
_symmetry.space_group_name_H-M   'P 1'
#
loop_
_entity.id
_entity.type
_entity.pdbx_description
1 polymer ?
#
loop_
_entity_poly.entity_id
_entity_poly.type
_entity_poly.pdbx_seq_one_letter_code
_entity_poly.pdbx_strand_id
1 'polypeptide(L)'
;MTKKFYNIEGIIRNGFKLSLNYETLDFNFTKLGDAGVITLAQSKSVRRLKRLIIPVQKLGPESAKAIAESDNLANLEYLKLYKNKIG
;
A
#
# COMPACT_ATOMS: atom_id res chain seq x y z
N MET A 1 -23.10 6.26 -0.11
CA MET A 1 -21.66 6.63 -0.07
C MET A 1 -20.99 6.06 -1.31
N THR A 2 -20.55 6.92 -2.23
CA THR A 2 -19.96 6.53 -3.51
C THR A 2 -18.60 5.86 -3.27
N LYS A 3 -18.45 4.57 -3.60
CA LYS A 3 -17.14 3.91 -3.69
C LYS A 3 -16.33 4.70 -4.71
N LYS A 4 -15.36 5.51 -4.27
CA LYS A 4 -14.31 6.00 -5.17
C LYS A 4 -13.56 4.76 -5.64
N PHE A 5 -13.68 4.42 -6.91
CA PHE A 5 -12.84 3.41 -7.54
C PHE A 5 -11.42 3.97 -7.57
N TYR A 6 -10.58 3.55 -6.64
CA TYR A 6 -9.15 3.84 -6.72
C TYR A 6 -8.60 3.05 -7.90
N ASN A 7 -8.04 3.74 -8.90
CA ASN A 7 -7.19 3.08 -9.89
C ASN A 7 -5.86 2.72 -9.22
N ILE A 8 -5.87 1.67 -8.39
CA ILE A 8 -4.72 1.29 -7.57
C ILE A 8 -3.54 0.89 -8.45
N GLU A 9 -3.77 0.24 -9.58
CA GLU A 9 -2.72 -0.15 -10.52
C GLU A 9 -2.05 1.08 -11.16
N GLY A 10 -2.84 2.10 -11.51
CA GLY A 10 -2.31 3.38 -11.96
C GLY A 10 -1.43 4.05 -10.90
N ILE A 11 -1.87 4.03 -9.64
CA ILE A 11 -1.14 4.58 -8.50
C ILE A 11 0.17 3.80 -8.26
N ILE A 12 0.13 2.47 -8.24
CA ILE A 12 1.30 1.60 -8.08
C ILE A 12 2.32 1.87 -9.19
N ARG A 13 1.87 1.86 -10.45
CA ARG A 13 2.74 2.11 -11.61
C ARG A 13 3.40 3.49 -11.55
N ASN A 14 2.66 4.52 -11.16
CA ASN A 14 3.20 5.87 -11.03
C ASN A 14 4.18 5.97 -9.84
N GLY A 15 3.88 5.32 -8.71
CA GLY A 15 4.77 5.25 -7.56
C GLY A 15 6.10 4.59 -7.91
N PHE A 16 6.09 3.48 -8.65
CA PHE A 16 7.32 2.83 -9.08
C PHE A 16 8.17 3.70 -10.00
N LYS A 17 7.56 4.44 -10.93
CA LYS A 17 8.29 5.41 -11.77
C LYS A 17 9.06 6.44 -10.96
N LEU A 18 8.53 6.87 -9.81
CA LEU A 18 9.20 7.81 -8.92
C LEU A 18 10.37 7.15 -8.16
N SER A 19 10.25 5.88 -7.81
CA SER A 19 11.30 5.14 -7.09
C SER A 19 12.50 4.74 -7.95
N LEU A 20 12.35 4.70 -9.28
CA LEU A 20 13.31 4.26 -10.30
C LEU A 20 13.77 2.79 -10.20
N ASN A 21 13.70 2.17 -9.02
CA ASN A 21 14.13 0.79 -8.77
C ASN A 21 12.99 -0.24 -8.84
N TYR A 22 11.72 0.19 -8.92
CA TYR A 22 10.55 -0.68 -8.90
C TYR A 22 10.43 -1.56 -7.64
N GLU A 23 11.09 -1.17 -6.55
CA GLU A 23 11.11 -1.89 -5.28
C GLU A 23 10.56 -1.05 -4.11
N THR A 24 10.29 0.23 -4.34
CA THR A 24 9.78 1.16 -3.31
C THR A 24 8.47 1.81 -3.73
N LEU A 25 7.50 1.81 -2.83
CA LEU A 25 6.27 2.59 -2.92
C LEU A 25 6.13 3.49 -1.69
N ASP A 26 6.07 4.79 -1.96
CA ASP A 26 5.88 5.83 -0.96
C ASP A 26 4.56 6.57 -1.22
N PHE A 27 3.66 6.49 -0.24
CA PHE A 27 2.33 7.08 -0.29
C PHE A 27 2.14 8.22 0.72
N ASN A 28 3.21 8.89 1.18
CA ASN A 28 3.13 10.05 2.10
C ASN A 28 2.09 11.11 1.67
N PHE A 29 1.93 11.32 0.36
CA PHE A 29 1.01 12.31 -0.21
C PHE A 29 -0.11 11.69 -1.05
N THR A 30 -0.34 10.38 -0.93
CA THR A 30 -1.41 9.67 -1.66
C THR A 30 -2.46 9.20 -0.67
N LYS A 31 -3.71 9.61 -0.90
CA LYS A 31 -4.83 9.15 -0.08
C LYS A 31 -5.33 7.80 -0.56
N LEU A 32 -5.10 6.75 0.22
CA LEU A 32 -5.56 5.37 -0.07
C LEU A 32 -6.75 4.99 0.81
N GLY A 33 -6.65 5.21 2.13
CA GLY A 33 -7.54 4.61 3.12
C GLY A 33 -7.51 3.07 3.11
N ASP A 34 -8.34 2.44 3.95
CA ASP A 34 -8.33 0.97 4.09
C ASP A 34 -8.60 0.24 2.78
N ALA A 35 -9.64 0.64 2.04
CA ALA A 35 -9.98 0.00 0.77
C ALA A 35 -8.83 0.03 -0.24
N GLY A 36 -8.09 1.16 -0.33
CA GLY A 36 -6.95 1.28 -1.21
C GLY A 36 -5.79 0.36 -0.80
N VAL A 37 -5.49 0.28 0.50
CA VAL A 37 -4.42 -0.58 1.04
C VAL A 37 -4.76 -2.06 0.91
N ILE A 38 -6.00 -2.46 1.18
CA ILE A 38 -6.47 -3.84 0.98
C ILE A 38 -6.33 -4.22 -0.50
N THR A 39 -6.74 -3.34 -1.42
CA THR A 39 -6.61 -3.61 -2.85
C THR A 39 -5.15 -3.67 -3.29
N LEU A 40 -4.29 -2.79 -2.74
CA LEU A 40 -2.84 -2.82 -2.97
C LEU A 40 -2.21 -4.15 -2.54
N ALA A 41 -2.58 -4.64 -1.36
CA ALA A 41 -2.10 -5.92 -0.83
C ALA A 41 -2.52 -7.11 -1.72
N GLN A 42 -3.63 -7.00 -2.43
CA GLN A 42 -4.09 -8.04 -3.37
C GLN A 42 -3.47 -7.92 -4.78
N SER A 43 -2.78 -6.82 -5.09
CA SER A 43 -2.22 -6.59 -6.42
C SER A 43 -0.97 -7.45 -6.68
N LYS A 44 -0.91 -8.09 -7.85
CA LYS A 44 0.30 -8.80 -8.29
C LYS A 44 1.45 -7.84 -8.63
N SER A 45 1.15 -6.56 -8.87
CA SER A 45 2.13 -5.54 -9.23
C SER A 45 3.10 -5.23 -8.08
N VAL A 46 2.74 -5.54 -6.82
CA VAL A 46 3.60 -5.32 -5.66
C VAL A 46 4.48 -6.53 -5.29
N ARG A 47 4.51 -7.60 -6.11
CA ARG A 47 5.30 -8.82 -5.84
C ARG A 47 6.79 -8.61 -5.62
N ARG A 48 7.37 -7.55 -6.17
CA ARG A 48 8.79 -7.21 -6.01
C ARG A 48 9.04 -6.09 -4.99
N LEU A 49 7.99 -5.64 -4.30
CA LEU A 49 8.09 -4.52 -3.38
C LEU A 49 8.90 -4.92 -2.15
N LYS A 50 9.96 -4.15 -1.88
CA LYS A 50 10.78 -4.29 -0.67
C LYS A 50 10.47 -3.22 0.38
N ARG A 51 9.99 -2.05 -0.05
CA ARG A 51 9.73 -0.91 0.84
C ARG A 51 8.34 -0.32 0.61
N LEU A 52 7.52 -0.31 1.66
CA LEU A 52 6.18 0.28 1.66
C LEU A 52 6.04 1.34 2.76
N ILE A 53 5.64 2.55 2.37
CA ILE A 53 5.43 3.69 3.27
C ILE A 53 4.01 4.22 3.09
N ILE A 54 3.14 4.03 4.10
CA ILE A 54 1.74 4.49 4.10
C ILE A 54 1.40 5.19 5.43
N PRO A 55 1.77 6.47 5.60
CA PRO A 55 1.57 7.15 6.86
C PRO A 55 0.30 8.02 6.86
N VAL A 56 -0.25 8.24 8.05
CA VAL A 56 -1.35 9.21 8.28
C VAL A 56 -2.60 8.94 7.41
N GLN A 57 -2.98 7.68 7.21
CA GLN A 57 -4.13 7.28 6.37
C GLN A 57 -5.36 6.83 7.16
N LYS A 58 -5.32 6.89 8.50
CA LYS A 58 -6.37 6.36 9.41
C LYS A 58 -6.65 4.86 9.18
N LEU A 59 -5.64 4.08 8.76
CA LEU A 59 -5.80 2.64 8.51
C LEU A 59 -6.19 1.91 9.79
N GLY A 60 -7.13 0.98 9.69
CA GLY A 60 -7.60 0.11 10.76
C GLY A 60 -6.89 -1.25 10.81
N PRO A 61 -7.30 -2.14 11.75
CA PRO A 61 -6.76 -3.50 11.87
C PRO A 61 -6.88 -4.34 10.60
N GLU A 62 -7.95 -4.15 9.81
CA GLU A 62 -8.15 -4.89 8.56
C GLU A 62 -7.07 -4.58 7.50
N SER A 63 -6.55 -3.35 7.48
CA SER A 63 -5.42 -3.02 6.61
C SER A 63 -4.13 -3.69 7.07
N ALA A 64 -3.89 -3.77 8.38
CA ALA A 64 -2.73 -4.50 8.91
C ALA A 64 -2.81 -5.98 8.54
N LYS A 65 -3.98 -6.59 8.78
CA LYS A 65 -4.24 -7.98 8.45
C LYS A 65 -4.04 -8.25 6.96
N ALA A 66 -4.60 -7.40 6.09
CA ALA A 66 -4.43 -7.53 4.65
C ALA A 66 -2.96 -7.42 4.21
N ILE A 67 -2.16 -6.55 4.82
CA ILE A 67 -0.72 -6.48 4.55
C ILE A 67 -0.01 -7.75 5.04
N ALA A 68 -0.32 -8.22 6.24
CA ALA A 68 0.31 -9.38 6.86
C ALA A 68 -0.02 -10.70 6.15
N GLU A 69 -1.24 -10.84 5.64
CA GLU A 69 -1.71 -12.06 4.95
C GLU A 69 -1.47 -12.02 3.43
N SER A 70 -0.79 -11.00 2.90
CA SER A 70 -0.58 -10.87 1.46
C SER A 70 0.62 -11.68 0.96
N ASP A 71 0.33 -12.71 0.17
CA ASP A 71 1.34 -13.44 -0.62
C ASP A 71 2.05 -12.53 -1.64
N ASN A 72 1.41 -11.44 -2.08
CA ASN A 72 2.03 -10.50 -3.01
C ASN A 72 3.01 -9.54 -2.34
N LEU A 73 3.01 -9.44 -1.00
CA LEU A 73 3.98 -8.64 -0.23
C LEU A 73 5.05 -9.51 0.43
N ALA A 74 5.23 -10.77 -0.01
CA ALA A 74 6.18 -11.71 0.57
C ALA A 74 7.65 -11.24 0.56
N ASN A 75 8.01 -10.28 -0.30
CA ASN A 75 9.36 -9.71 -0.39
C ASN A 75 9.52 -8.40 0.39
N LEU A 76 8.53 -8.01 1.20
CA LEU A 76 8.56 -6.74 1.91
C LEU A 76 9.57 -6.78 3.07
N GLU A 77 10.61 -5.97 2.96
CA GLU A 77 11.69 -5.86 3.95
C GLU A 77 11.47 -4.66 4.90
N TYR A 78 10.69 -3.66 4.46
CA TYR A 78 10.50 -2.42 5.20
C TYR A 78 9.07 -1.89 5.12
N LEU A 79 8.44 -1.71 6.28
CA LEU A 79 7.05 -1.26 6.42
C LEU A 79 6.95 -0.05 7.36
N LYS A 80 6.45 1.09 6.85
CA LYS A 80 6.10 2.26 7.67
C LYS A 80 4.60 2.51 7.62
N LEU A 81 3.93 2.34 8.76
CA LEU A 81 2.50 2.60 8.93
C LEU A 81 2.19 3.60 10.06
N TYR A 82 3.14 4.49 10.39
CA TYR A 82 3.00 5.42 11.51
C TYR A 82 1.79 6.37 11.37
N LYS A 83 1.24 6.81 12.51
CA LYS A 83 0.04 7.68 12.59
C LYS A 83 -1.20 7.08 11.90
N ASN A 84 -1.38 5.77 12.00
CA ASN A 84 -2.60 5.05 11.65
C ASN A 84 -3.27 4.46 12.90
N LYS A 85 -4.46 3.85 12.75
CA LYS A 85 -5.29 3.27 13.82
C LYS A 85 -5.22 1.73 13.80
N ILE A 86 -3.99 1.20 13.79
CA ILE A 86 -3.71 -0.21 13.48
C ILE A 86 -3.68 -1.07 14.77
N GLY A 87 -3.67 -0.41 15.94
CA GLY A 87 -3.82 -1.03 17.25
C GLY A 87 -5.23 -0.91 17.79
#